data_AF-A0A524Q3M3-F1
#
_entry.id   AF-A0A524Q3M3-F1
#
_cell.length_a   1.000
_cell.length_b   1.000
_cell.length_c   1.000
_cell.angle_alpha   90.00
_cell.angle_beta   90.00
_cell.angle_gamma   90.00
#
_symmetry.space_group_name_H-M   'P 1'
#
loop_
_entity.id
_entity.type
_entity.pdbx_description
1 polymer ?
#
loop_
_entity_poly.entity_id
_entity_poly.type
_entity_poly.pdbx_seq_one_letter_code
_entity_poly.pdbx_strand_id
1 'polypeptide(L)'
;MVDHVASSLLKLTPKERIYVESRLAGMTQVGSAAAAGYSDPQANATKLEKKPLIVAAMLAAMEKTAEEVGFSRKEAHDMLMNAYMSAATAAEQIQAVKEMINLHGLAQPKKIEVDHKHQGRISLEQMETSQLVKLAGMESLIIEGEFEELAPRARVGYDGS
;
A
#
# COMPACT_ATOMS: atom_id res chain seq x y z
N MET A 1 -10.86 -8.00 23.09
CA MET A 1 -9.37 -8.02 23.07
C MET A 1 -8.72 -7.22 24.21
N VAL A 2 -9.51 -6.50 25.05
CA VAL A 2 -9.03 -5.77 26.25
C VAL A 2 -8.54 -6.71 27.37
N ASP A 3 -8.94 -7.98 27.34
CA ASP A 3 -8.75 -8.91 28.46
C ASP A 3 -7.32 -9.44 28.62
N HIS A 4 -6.49 -9.47 27.58
CA HIS A 4 -5.18 -10.13 27.68
C HIS A 4 -4.13 -9.32 28.46
N VAL A 5 -4.11 -7.99 28.35
CA VAL A 5 -3.19 -7.11 29.11
C VAL A 5 -3.65 -6.97 30.57
N ALA A 6 -4.96 -6.82 30.79
CA ALA A 6 -5.51 -6.86 32.14
C ALA A 6 -5.23 -8.21 32.82
N SER A 7 -5.34 -9.32 32.07
CA SER A 7 -5.03 -10.67 32.54
C SER A 7 -3.54 -10.89 32.83
N SER A 8 -2.62 -10.29 32.07
CA SER A 8 -1.18 -10.39 32.33
C SER A 8 -0.77 -9.55 33.55
N LEU A 9 -1.33 -8.35 33.72
CA LEU A 9 -1.11 -7.51 34.91
C LEU A 9 -1.73 -8.08 36.20
N LEU A 10 -2.82 -8.85 36.09
CA LEU A 10 -3.43 -9.57 37.22
C LEU A 10 -2.54 -10.69 37.78
N LYS A 11 -1.62 -11.22 36.99
CA LYS A 11 -0.64 -12.25 37.43
C LYS A 11 0.60 -11.66 38.10
N LEU A 12 0.78 -10.34 38.05
CA LEU A 12 1.90 -9.64 38.67
C LEU A 12 1.58 -9.32 40.13
N THR A 13 2.60 -9.38 40.98
CA THR A 13 2.48 -8.88 42.35
C THR A 13 2.28 -7.35 42.35
N PRO A 14 1.72 -6.75 43.42
CA PRO A 14 1.51 -5.30 43.49
C PRO A 14 2.77 -4.48 43.22
N LYS A 15 3.94 -4.91 43.71
CA LYS A 15 5.22 -4.24 43.46
C LYS A 15 5.66 -4.35 42.00
N GLU A 16 5.46 -5.50 41.37
CA GLU A 16 5.81 -5.70 39.95
C GLU A 16 4.88 -4.89 39.03
N ARG A 17 3.61 -4.74 39.41
CA ARG A 17 2.67 -3.87 38.68
C ARG A 17 3.12 -2.42 38.70
N ILE A 18 3.43 -1.89 39.89
CA ILE A 18 3.94 -0.51 40.04
C ILE A 18 5.24 -0.34 39.25
N TYR A 19 6.11 -1.35 39.26
CA TYR A 19 7.33 -1.35 38.45
C TYR A 19 7.03 -1.22 36.96
N VAL A 20 6.15 -2.07 36.41
CA VAL A 20 5.77 -2.04 34.99
C VAL A 20 5.10 -0.72 34.61
N GLU A 21 4.16 -0.23 35.42
CA GLU A 21 3.50 1.07 35.20
C GLU A 21 4.52 2.22 35.17
N SER A 22 5.46 2.23 36.11
CA SER A 22 6.54 3.22 36.16
C SER A 22 7.46 3.14 34.93
N ARG A 23 7.75 1.94 34.42
CA ARG A 23 8.54 1.75 33.19
C ARG A 23 7.81 2.26 31.96
N LEU A 24 6.51 2.01 31.86
CA LEU A 24 5.66 2.50 30.77
C LEU A 24 5.50 4.03 30.80
N ALA A 25 5.52 4.63 31.99
CA ALA A 25 5.56 6.08 32.18
C ALA A 25 6.93 6.72 31.85
N GLY A 26 7.93 5.91 31.43
CA GLY A 26 9.23 6.40 30.99
C GLY A 26 10.30 6.48 32.08
N MET A 27 10.07 5.97 33.29
CA MET A 27 11.11 5.95 34.33
C MET A 27 12.22 4.96 34.00
N THR A 28 13.44 5.25 34.49
CA THR A 28 14.59 4.34 34.37
C THR A 28 14.36 3.06 35.17
N GLN A 29 15.05 1.97 34.82
CA GLN A 29 14.88 0.66 35.49
C GLN A 29 15.04 0.75 37.02
N VAL A 30 16.04 1.52 37.46
CA VAL A 30 16.36 1.74 38.87
C VAL A 30 15.31 2.65 39.52
N GLY A 31 14.88 3.71 38.83
CA GLY A 31 13.82 4.61 39.29
C GLY A 31 12.48 3.87 39.48
N SER A 32 12.12 3.00 38.54
CA SER A 32 10.92 2.15 38.64
C SER A 32 11.03 1.14 39.79
N ALA A 33 12.20 0.57 40.05
CA ALA A 33 12.41 -0.31 41.19
C ALA A 33 12.32 0.44 42.52
N ALA A 34 12.82 1.68 42.58
CA ALA A 34 12.68 2.54 43.74
C ALA A 34 11.20 2.93 43.97
N ALA A 35 10.48 3.32 42.91
CA ALA A 35 9.05 3.65 42.97
C ALA A 35 8.19 2.47 43.43
N ALA A 36 8.55 1.25 43.03
CA ALA A 36 7.90 0.02 43.49
C ALA A 36 8.28 -0.39 44.93
N GLY A 37 9.17 0.35 45.60
CA GLY A 37 9.57 0.12 46.99
C GLY A 37 10.45 -1.12 47.18
N TYR A 38 11.37 -1.39 46.25
CA TYR A 38 12.43 -2.39 46.46
C TYR A 38 13.57 -1.80 47.30
N SER A 39 14.07 -2.58 48.26
CA SER A 39 15.11 -2.15 49.22
C SER A 39 16.47 -1.91 48.56
N ASP A 40 16.81 -2.69 47.53
CA ASP A 40 17.98 -2.49 46.67
C ASP A 40 17.49 -2.31 45.22
N PRO A 41 17.17 -1.07 44.80
CA PRO A 41 16.62 -0.81 43.47
C PRO A 41 17.53 -1.29 42.34
N GLN A 42 18.85 -1.19 42.51
CA GLN A 42 19.80 -1.55 41.46
C GLN A 42 19.79 -3.05 41.20
N ALA A 43 19.96 -3.87 42.24
CA ALA A 43 19.98 -5.32 42.08
C ALA A 43 18.61 -5.89 41.69
N ASN A 44 17.52 -5.28 42.18
CA ASN A 44 16.18 -5.74 41.86
C ASN A 44 15.75 -5.34 40.44
N ALA A 45 16.11 -4.15 39.95
CA ALA A 45 15.83 -3.73 38.58
C ALA A 45 16.36 -4.75 37.55
N THR A 46 17.62 -5.17 37.69
CA THR A 46 18.22 -6.18 36.79
C THR A 46 17.53 -7.54 36.87
N LYS A 47 17.03 -7.92 38.04
CA LYS A 47 16.27 -9.18 38.22
C LYS A 47 14.89 -9.09 37.58
N LEU A 48 14.20 -7.96 37.73
CA LEU A 48 12.85 -7.73 37.22
C LEU A 48 12.82 -7.70 35.69
N GLU A 49 13.80 -7.05 35.06
CA GLU A 49 13.96 -7.01 33.59
C GLU A 49 14.23 -8.39 32.97
N LYS A 50 14.70 -9.37 33.77
CA LYS A 50 14.90 -10.75 33.31
C LYS A 50 13.67 -11.64 33.53
N LYS A 51 12.64 -11.18 34.24
CA LYS A 51 11.44 -11.99 34.49
C LYS A 51 10.56 -12.00 33.24
N PRO A 52 10.24 -13.19 32.68
CA PRO A 52 9.48 -13.29 31.43
C PRO A 52 8.08 -12.67 31.55
N LEU A 53 7.45 -12.76 32.74
CA LEU A 53 6.14 -12.15 32.98
C LEU A 53 6.17 -10.62 32.92
N ILE A 54 7.24 -10.00 33.42
CA ILE A 54 7.40 -8.54 33.41
C ILE A 54 7.67 -8.05 32.00
N VAL A 55 8.59 -8.72 31.29
CA VAL A 55 8.91 -8.42 29.89
C VAL A 55 7.67 -8.57 29.01
N ALA A 56 6.91 -9.66 29.18
CA ALA A 56 5.68 -9.89 28.43
C ALA A 56 4.61 -8.81 28.72
N ALA A 57 4.46 -8.40 29.98
CA ALA A 57 3.52 -7.35 30.35
C ALA A 57 3.91 -5.98 29.75
N MET A 58 5.20 -5.64 29.77
CA MET A 58 5.71 -4.42 29.15
C MET A 58 5.49 -4.41 27.64
N LEU A 59 5.85 -5.51 26.96
CA LEU A 59 5.67 -5.64 25.50
C LEU A 59 4.20 -5.55 25.09
N ALA A 60 3.31 -6.28 25.78
CA ALA A 60 1.88 -6.26 25.48
C ALA A 60 1.25 -4.87 25.72
N ALA A 61 1.71 -4.14 26.73
CA ALA A 61 1.27 -2.77 26.97
C ALA A 61 1.79 -1.80 25.89
N MET A 62 3.05 -1.96 25.45
CA MET A 62 3.63 -1.16 24.36
C MET A 62 2.92 -1.39 23.03
N GLU A 63 2.60 -2.65 22.70
CA GLU A 63 1.85 -3.02 21.50
C GLU A 63 0.47 -2.39 21.50
N LYS A 64 -0.26 -2.45 22.63
CA LYS A 64 -1.55 -1.78 22.78
C LYS A 64 -1.43 -0.27 22.59
N THR A 65 -0.44 0.38 23.20
CA THR A 65 -0.24 1.82 22.96
C THR A 65 0.07 2.09 21.49
N ALA A 66 0.85 1.25 20.82
CA ALA A 66 1.14 1.42 19.39
C ALA A 66 -0.12 1.26 18.52
N GLU A 67 -1.04 0.35 18.87
CA GLU A 67 -2.36 0.22 18.23
C GLU A 67 -3.26 1.44 18.51
N GLU A 68 -3.19 2.02 19.71
CA GLU A 68 -3.97 3.19 20.11
C GLU A 68 -3.43 4.51 19.52
N VAL A 69 -2.15 4.60 19.14
CA VAL A 69 -1.62 5.73 18.35
C VAL A 69 -1.97 5.56 16.87
N GLY A 70 -3.26 5.45 16.56
CA GLY A 70 -3.77 5.58 15.21
C GLY A 70 -3.92 7.05 14.87
N PHE A 71 -3.13 7.59 13.94
CA PHE A 71 -3.31 8.98 13.48
C PHE A 71 -4.55 9.08 12.59
N SER A 72 -5.68 9.41 13.20
CA SER A 72 -6.96 9.51 12.49
C SER A 72 -7.02 10.76 11.61
N ARG A 73 -7.87 10.71 10.57
CA ARG A 73 -8.15 11.89 9.72
C ARG A 73 -8.68 13.08 10.54
N LYS A 74 -9.40 12.82 11.64
CA LYS A 74 -9.93 13.86 12.53
C LYS A 74 -8.80 14.52 13.33
N GLU A 75 -7.90 13.75 13.93
CA GLU A 75 -6.75 14.29 14.66
C GLU A 75 -5.80 15.06 13.73
N ALA A 76 -5.63 14.58 12.49
CA ALA A 76 -4.90 15.30 11.46
C ALA A 76 -5.52 16.66 11.15
N HIS A 77 -6.86 16.71 11.04
CA HIS A 77 -7.59 17.96 10.83
C HIS A 77 -7.38 18.93 12.00
N ASP A 78 -7.59 18.46 13.23
CA ASP A 78 -7.48 19.28 14.44
C ASP A 78 -6.05 19.82 14.60
N MET A 79 -5.03 18.99 14.33
CA MET A 79 -3.63 19.41 14.37
C MET A 79 -3.28 20.43 13.29
N LEU A 80 -3.76 20.25 12.05
CA LEU A 80 -3.55 21.23 10.98
C LEU A 80 -4.27 22.55 11.27
N MET A 81 -5.44 22.52 11.92
CA MET A 81 -6.13 23.74 12.36
C MET A 81 -5.34 24.46 13.44
N ASN A 82 -4.81 23.73 14.42
CA ASN A 82 -3.93 24.32 15.44
C ASN A 82 -2.66 24.91 14.81
N ALA A 83 -2.07 24.24 13.82
CA ALA A 83 -0.92 24.74 13.09
C ALA A 83 -1.24 26.03 12.31
N TYR A 84 -2.40 26.10 11.67
CA TYR A 84 -2.87 27.31 10.99
C TYR A 84 -3.06 28.49 11.96
N MET A 85 -3.65 28.25 13.13
CA MET A 85 -3.87 29.29 14.15
C MET A 85 -2.58 29.75 14.82
N SER A 86 -1.58 28.86 14.90
CA SER A 86 -0.28 29.14 15.56
C SER A 86 0.80 29.63 14.59
N ALA A 87 0.51 29.67 13.29
CA ALA A 87 1.46 30.07 12.26
C ALA A 87 1.83 31.56 12.42
N ALA A 88 3.13 31.84 12.35
CA ALA A 88 3.67 33.20 12.48
C ALA A 88 3.64 33.95 11.15
N THR A 89 3.61 33.23 10.02
CA THR A 89 3.66 33.83 8.68
C THR A 89 2.51 33.37 7.78
N ALA A 90 2.17 34.21 6.81
CA ALA A 90 1.18 33.86 5.78
C ALA A 90 1.61 32.63 4.96
N ALA A 91 2.91 32.39 4.78
CA ALA A 91 3.42 31.22 4.07
C ALA A 91 3.11 29.91 4.83
N GLU A 92 3.31 29.90 6.15
CA GLU A 92 2.97 28.77 7.02
C GLU A 92 1.47 28.49 7.05
N GLN A 93 0.64 29.56 7.09
CA GLN A 93 -0.82 29.44 7.00
C GLN A 93 -1.24 28.81 5.66
N ILE A 94 -0.67 29.28 4.54
CA ILE A 94 -0.93 28.72 3.22
C ILE A 94 -0.52 27.24 3.16
N GLN A 95 0.60 26.87 3.78
CA GLN A 95 1.04 25.49 3.82
C GLN A 95 0.07 24.61 4.62
N ALA A 96 -0.37 25.04 5.80
CA ALA A 96 -1.36 24.32 6.61
C ALA A 96 -2.68 24.11 5.83
N VAL A 97 -3.15 25.14 5.12
CA VAL A 97 -4.36 25.04 4.27
C VAL A 97 -4.15 24.06 3.12
N LYS A 98 -3.00 24.07 2.44
CA LYS A 98 -2.68 23.10 1.38
C LYS A 98 -2.73 21.67 1.89
N GLU A 99 -2.18 21.42 3.08
CA GLU A 99 -2.25 20.08 3.68
C GLU A 99 -3.66 19.68 4.08
N MET A 100 -4.52 20.62 4.49
CA MET A 100 -5.95 20.32 4.69
C MET A 100 -6.65 19.94 3.37
N ILE A 101 -6.35 20.62 2.27
CA ILE A 101 -6.89 20.31 0.94
C ILE A 101 -6.46 18.90 0.53
N ASN A 102 -5.20 18.54 0.77
CA ASN A 102 -4.67 17.19 0.54
C ASN A 102 -5.37 16.14 1.42
N LEU A 103 -5.53 16.43 2.72
CA LEU A 103 -6.17 15.54 3.69
C LEU A 103 -7.61 15.18 3.29
N HIS A 104 -8.34 16.15 2.72
CA HIS A 104 -9.72 15.96 2.24
C HIS A 104 -9.80 15.46 0.79
N GLY A 105 -8.66 15.22 0.12
CA GLY A 105 -8.61 14.74 -1.25
C GLY A 105 -9.11 15.75 -2.30
N LEU A 106 -9.20 17.04 -1.94
CA LEU A 106 -9.67 18.10 -2.83
C LEU A 106 -8.63 18.49 -3.89
N ALA A 107 -7.36 18.15 -3.66
CA ALA A 107 -6.26 18.44 -4.59
C ALA A 107 -6.08 17.39 -5.70
N GLN A 108 -6.65 16.18 -5.56
CA GLN A 108 -6.42 15.12 -6.54
C GLN A 108 -7.32 15.30 -7.77
N PRO A 109 -6.76 15.37 -8.99
CA PRO A 109 -7.56 15.36 -10.20
C PRO A 109 -8.32 14.02 -10.29
N LYS A 110 -9.63 14.08 -10.58
CA LYS A 110 -10.42 12.88 -10.84
C LYS A 110 -9.81 12.14 -12.03
N LYS A 111 -9.13 11.03 -11.78
CA LYS A 111 -8.69 10.11 -12.84
C LYS A 111 -9.94 9.45 -13.42
N ILE A 112 -10.38 9.94 -14.58
CA ILE A 112 -11.39 9.26 -15.39
C ILE A 112 -10.61 8.25 -16.22
N GLU A 113 -10.56 7.00 -15.76
CA GLU A 113 -10.11 5.90 -16.61
C GLU A 113 -11.19 5.67 -17.66
N VAL A 114 -10.96 6.19 -18.87
CA VAL A 114 -11.80 5.87 -20.02
C VAL A 114 -11.45 4.44 -20.43
N ASP A 115 -12.19 3.47 -19.88
CA ASP A 115 -12.13 2.07 -20.27
C ASP A 115 -12.58 1.96 -21.74
N HIS A 116 -11.61 2.01 -22.65
CA HIS A 116 -11.84 1.69 -24.05
C HIS A 116 -12.02 0.17 -24.11
N LYS A 117 -13.22 -0.31 -23.77
CA LYS A 117 -13.64 -1.66 -24.13
C LYS A 117 -13.56 -1.73 -25.65
N HIS A 118 -12.47 -2.30 -26.16
CA HIS A 118 -12.35 -2.70 -27.56
C HIS A 118 -13.30 -3.87 -27.82
N GLN A 119 -14.61 -3.65 -27.65
CA GLN A 119 -15.63 -4.53 -28.20
C GLN A 119 -15.50 -4.43 -29.71
N GLY A 120 -14.84 -5.41 -30.31
CA GLY A 120 -14.75 -5.54 -31.76
C GLY A 120 -13.37 -5.33 -32.37
N ARG A 121 -12.27 -5.52 -31.63
CA ARG A 121 -11.01 -5.91 -32.31
C ARG A 121 -11.16 -7.34 -32.84
N ILE A 122 -11.91 -7.47 -33.94
CA ILE A 122 -11.80 -8.64 -34.80
C ILE A 122 -10.35 -8.60 -35.30
N SER A 123 -9.57 -9.58 -34.88
CA SER A 123 -8.18 -9.67 -35.35
C SER A 123 -8.22 -9.86 -36.85
N LEU A 124 -7.73 -8.89 -37.61
CA LEU A 124 -7.71 -8.96 -39.09
C LEU A 124 -6.99 -10.23 -39.57
N GLU A 125 -6.06 -10.73 -38.77
CA GLU A 125 -5.31 -11.97 -39.01
C GLU A 125 -6.17 -13.25 -38.96
N GLN A 126 -7.35 -13.19 -38.34
CA GLN A 126 -8.28 -14.32 -38.19
C GLN A 126 -9.47 -14.26 -39.16
N MET A 127 -9.56 -13.22 -39.98
CA MET A 127 -10.63 -13.09 -40.97
C MET A 127 -10.24 -13.80 -42.26
N GLU A 128 -11.21 -14.46 -42.88
CA GLU A 128 -11.05 -15.04 -44.21
C GLU A 128 -10.70 -13.96 -45.23
N THR A 129 -9.82 -14.28 -46.20
CA THR A 129 -9.31 -13.31 -47.19
C THR A 129 -10.45 -12.63 -47.94
N SER A 130 -11.55 -13.34 -48.21
CA SER A 130 -12.75 -12.80 -48.85
C SER A 130 -13.44 -11.70 -48.01
N GLN A 131 -13.41 -11.81 -46.68
CA GLN A 131 -13.99 -10.81 -45.77
C GLN A 131 -13.08 -9.58 -45.65
N LEU A 132 -11.76 -9.78 -45.68
CA LEU A 132 -10.77 -8.71 -45.69
C LEU A 132 -10.86 -7.86 -46.96
N VAL A 133 -11.04 -8.49 -48.12
CA VAL A 133 -11.22 -7.80 -49.42
C VAL A 133 -12.49 -6.95 -49.43
N LYS A 134 -13.58 -7.44 -48.82
CA LYS A 134 -14.83 -6.67 -48.63
C LYS A 134 -14.63 -5.48 -47.71
N LEU A 135 -13.94 -5.68 -46.59
CA LEU A 135 -13.64 -4.60 -45.64
C LEU A 135 -12.73 -3.52 -46.27
N ALA A 136 -11.84 -3.91 -47.18
CA ALA A 136 -10.94 -3.02 -47.92
C ALA A 136 -11.62 -2.32 -49.12
N GLY A 137 -12.88 -2.65 -49.45
CA GLY A 137 -13.59 -2.08 -50.60
C GLY A 137 -13.01 -2.49 -51.96
N MET A 138 -12.30 -3.62 -52.01
CA MET A 138 -11.57 -4.11 -53.20
C MET A 138 -12.35 -5.18 -53.98
N GLU A 139 -13.69 -5.20 -53.85
CA GLU A 139 -14.56 -6.23 -54.44
C GLU A 139 -14.43 -6.35 -55.97
N SER A 140 -14.05 -5.27 -56.65
CA SER A 140 -13.87 -5.22 -58.11
C SER A 140 -12.58 -5.87 -58.64
N LEU A 141 -11.66 -6.30 -57.76
CA LEU A 141 -10.38 -6.91 -58.14
C LEU A 141 -10.40 -8.45 -58.08
N ILE A 142 -11.54 -9.05 -57.71
CA ILE A 142 -11.70 -10.52 -57.75
C ILE A 142 -11.90 -10.94 -59.21
N ILE A 143 -10.81 -11.33 -59.86
CA ILE A 143 -10.84 -11.95 -61.18
C ILE A 143 -10.84 -13.46 -60.95
N GLU A 144 -12.00 -14.11 -61.05
CA GLU A 144 -12.08 -15.57 -61.12
C GLU A 144 -11.54 -16.02 -62.48
N GLY A 145 -10.25 -16.32 -62.55
CA GLY A 145 -9.62 -16.90 -63.73
C GLY A 145 -9.41 -18.40 -63.54
N GLU A 146 -9.95 -19.22 -64.44
CA GLU A 146 -9.48 -20.59 -64.61
C GLU A 146 -8.08 -20.56 -65.24
N PHE A 147 -7.09 -21.08 -64.53
CA PHE A 147 -5.73 -21.21 -65.03
C PHE A 147 -5.58 -22.58 -65.70
N GLU A 148 -5.28 -22.58 -67.00
CA GLU A 148 -4.89 -23.80 -67.71
C GLU A 148 -3.35 -23.83 -67.82
N GLU A 149 -2.72 -24.80 -67.15
CA GLU A 149 -1.28 -24.96 -67.18
C GLU A 149 -0.86 -25.58 -68.52
N LEU A 150 -0.37 -24.74 -69.44
CA LEU A 150 0.20 -25.21 -70.70
C LEU A 150 1.51 -25.93 -70.43
N ALA A 151 1.57 -27.22 -70.79
CA ALA A 151 2.77 -28.04 -70.67
C ALA A 151 4.00 -27.36 -71.33
N PRO A 152 5.19 -27.45 -70.72
CA PRO A 152 6.36 -26.73 -71.19
C PRO A 152 6.74 -27.16 -72.62
N ARG A 153 6.87 -26.20 -73.53
CA ARG A 153 7.26 -26.46 -74.93
C ARG A 153 8.61 -27.17 -74.98
N ALA A 154 8.66 -28.30 -75.67
CA ALA A 154 9.90 -29.02 -75.94
C ALA A 154 10.88 -28.11 -76.69
N ARG A 155 12.16 -28.12 -76.26
CA ARG A 155 13.22 -27.30 -76.88
C ARG A 155 13.39 -27.71 -78.34
N VAL A 156 13.09 -26.81 -79.26
CA VAL A 156 13.41 -26.99 -80.68
C VAL A 156 14.92 -26.91 -80.82
N GLY A 157 15.53 -28.02 -81.23
CA GLY A 157 16.95 -28.09 -81.58
C GLY A 157 17.24 -27.24 -82.81
N TYR A 158 18.32 -26.47 -82.74
CA TYR A 158 18.82 -25.64 -83.82
C TYR A 158 19.51 -26.55 -84.84
N ASP A 159 18.98 -26.71 -86.06
CA ASP A 159 19.73 -27.29 -87.18
C ASP A 159 20.36 -26.16 -88.01
N GLY A 160 21.68 -26.21 -88.13
CA GLY A 160 22.44 -25.24 -88.88
C GLY A 160 22.49 -25.60 -90.36
N SER A 161 22.40 -24.58 -91.22
CA SER A 161 23.03 -24.50 -92.55
C SER A 161 23.06 -23.04 -92.99
#